data_AF-A0A2I8DJQ3-F1
#
_entry.id   AF-A0A2I8DJQ3-F1
#
_cell.length_a   1.000
_cell.length_b   1.000
_cell.length_c   1.000
_cell.angle_alpha   90.00
_cell.angle_beta   90.00
_cell.angle_gamma   90.00
#
_symmetry.space_group_name_H-M   'P 1'
#
loop_
_entity.id
_entity.type
_entity.pdbx_description
1 polymer ?
#
loop_
_entity_poly.entity_id
_entity_poly.type
_entity_poly.pdbx_seq_one_letter_code
_entity_poly.pdbx_strand_id
1 'polypeptide(L)'
;MRFLNSMPARIRALVALVVVLAGVSLVARFDDGQERRFESYDAMRAEGQGSYTWFPVFLPASARQIVLYTRVDTNYFHAGFSLDAKAMADFDVHLKTGASAEGLRLLREQQRGIGRAWCARAQSQGGGSDTLYLIGKDDAVDGRYFMVGLASAPAGADAPAMKQAAGRYCESEPGA
;
A
#
# COMPACT_ATOMS: atom_id res chain seq x y z
N MET A 1 6.33 26.19 40.40
CA MET A 1 7.55 26.29 39.56
C MET A 1 8.76 26.78 40.38
N ARG A 2 9.27 26.00 41.34
CA ARG A 2 10.45 26.37 42.14
C ARG A 2 11.55 25.30 42.24
N PHE A 3 11.37 24.14 41.60
CA PHE A 3 12.34 23.03 41.68
C PHE A 3 13.42 23.03 40.58
N LEU A 4 13.20 23.73 39.46
CA LEU A 4 14.15 23.74 38.33
C LEU A 4 15.37 24.66 38.53
N ASN A 5 15.29 25.62 39.47
CA ASN A 5 16.32 26.66 39.60
C ASN A 5 17.48 26.28 40.56
N SER A 6 17.39 25.15 41.25
CA SER A 6 18.40 24.65 42.20
C SER A 6 19.34 23.59 41.59
N MET A 7 19.15 23.23 40.32
CA MET A 7 19.86 22.11 39.70
C MET A 7 21.16 22.56 39.00
N PRO A 8 22.24 21.76 39.07
CA PRO A 8 23.46 21.97 38.29
C PRO A 8 23.12 22.13 36.80
N ALA A 9 23.82 23.04 36.10
CA ALA A 9 23.53 23.35 34.69
C ALA A 9 23.51 22.11 33.77
N ARG A 10 24.32 21.09 34.10
CA ARG A 10 24.37 19.80 33.39
C ARG A 10 23.07 19.00 33.52
N ILE A 11 22.42 19.04 34.68
CA ILE A 11 21.14 18.34 34.93
C ILE A 11 20.00 19.06 34.20
N ARG A 12 20.01 20.40 34.17
CA ARG A 12 19.03 21.19 33.40
C ARG A 12 19.14 20.93 31.89
N ALA A 13 20.36 20.84 31.36
CA ALA A 13 20.59 20.51 29.95
C ALA A 13 20.11 19.08 29.61
N LEU A 14 20.36 18.11 30.49
CA LEU A 14 19.86 16.74 30.32
C LEU A 14 18.33 16.66 30.34
N VAL A 15 17.68 17.34 31.28
CA VAL A 15 16.21 17.39 31.35
C VAL A 15 15.63 18.04 30.09
N ALA A 16 16.21 19.14 29.61
CA ALA A 16 15.77 19.79 28.37
C ALA A 16 15.93 18.86 27.16
N LEU A 17 17.06 18.16 27.03
CA LEU A 17 17.31 17.21 25.95
C LEU A 17 16.31 16.04 25.97
N VAL A 18 16.02 15.48 27.15
CA VAL A 18 15.03 14.41 27.30
C VAL A 18 13.63 14.89 26.91
N VAL A 19 13.25 16.11 27.30
CA VAL A 19 11.96 16.70 26.92
C VAL A 19 11.88 16.92 25.40
N VAL A 20 12.96 17.39 24.77
CA VAL A 20 13.01 17.55 23.30
C VAL A 20 12.93 16.19 22.61
N LEU A 21 13.69 15.19 23.04
CA LEU A 21 13.67 13.85 22.44
C LEU A 21 12.31 13.16 22.63
N ALA A 22 11.69 13.29 23.81
CA ALA A 22 10.35 12.80 24.07
C ALA A 22 9.31 13.53 23.21
N GLY A 23 9.45 14.85 23.04
CA GLY A 23 8.63 15.67 22.15
C GLY A 23 8.74 15.21 20.69
N VAL A 24 9.95 15.12 20.15
CA VAL A 24 10.21 14.62 18.78
C VAL A 24 9.64 13.21 18.59
N SER A 25 9.81 12.33 19.58
CA SER A 25 9.25 10.96 19.54
C SER A 25 7.71 10.94 19.57
N LEU A 26 7.08 11.94 20.21
CA LEU A 26 5.63 12.06 20.25
C LEU A 26 5.07 12.53 18.90
N VAL A 27 5.69 13.54 18.28
CA VAL A 27 5.27 14.02 16.95
C VAL A 27 5.56 13.01 15.84
N ALA A 28 6.64 12.23 15.94
CA ALA A 28 6.95 11.16 14.99
C ALA A 28 5.96 9.98 15.03
N ARG A 29 5.02 9.95 15.99
CA ARG A 29 4.01 8.89 16.14
C ARG A 29 2.63 9.23 15.59
N PHE A 30 2.45 10.41 15.00
CA PHE A 30 1.24 10.68 14.21
C PHE A 30 1.41 9.99 12.85
N ASP A 31 1.19 8.68 12.81
CA ASP A 31 0.90 7.99 11.56
C ASP A 31 -0.58 8.24 11.25
N ASP A 32 -0.87 9.23 10.40
CA ASP A 32 -2.23 9.56 9.96
C ASP A 32 -2.81 8.53 8.97
N GLY A 33 -2.08 7.43 8.73
CA GLY A 33 -2.57 6.30 7.96
C GLY A 33 -3.85 5.71 8.56
N GLN A 34 -4.87 5.54 7.71
CA GLN A 34 -6.12 4.90 8.08
C GLN A 34 -6.09 3.44 7.63
N GLU A 35 -6.14 2.51 8.59
CA GLU A 35 -6.34 1.10 8.31
C GLU A 35 -7.83 0.75 8.41
N ARG A 36 -8.36 0.03 7.42
CA ARG A 36 -9.74 -0.46 7.41
C ARG A 36 -9.77 -1.93 7.04
N ARG A 37 -10.65 -2.69 7.68
CA ARG A 37 -10.80 -4.13 7.48
C ARG A 37 -12.22 -4.43 7.06
N PHE A 38 -12.35 -5.28 6.04
CA PHE A 38 -13.63 -5.72 5.52
C PHE A 38 -13.64 -7.23 5.40
N GLU A 39 -14.74 -7.85 5.80
CA GLU A 39 -14.88 -9.31 5.71
C GLU A 39 -14.91 -9.77 4.26
N SER A 40 -15.58 -9.00 3.39
CA SER A 40 -15.82 -9.34 1.98
C SER A 40 -15.78 -8.10 1.08
N TYR A 41 -15.71 -8.34 -0.23
CA TYR A 41 -15.88 -7.30 -1.26
C TYR A 41 -17.20 -6.53 -1.10
N ASP A 42 -18.30 -7.23 -0.84
CA ASP A 42 -19.62 -6.59 -0.69
C ASP A 42 -19.68 -5.69 0.55
N ALA A 43 -19.10 -6.14 1.67
CA ALA A 43 -18.97 -5.32 2.88
C ALA A 43 -18.10 -4.08 2.60
N MET A 44 -16.97 -4.25 1.89
CA MET A 44 -16.14 -3.14 1.45
C MET A 44 -16.90 -2.14 0.56
N ARG A 45 -17.73 -2.63 -0.38
CA ARG A 45 -18.53 -1.75 -1.25
C ARG A 45 -19.60 -0.99 -0.47
N ALA A 46 -20.28 -1.64 0.47
CA ALA A 46 -21.37 -1.04 1.25
C ALA A 46 -20.87 -0.05 2.31
N GLU A 47 -19.81 -0.43 3.04
CA GLU A 47 -19.32 0.29 4.22
C GLU A 47 -18.07 1.14 3.92
N GLY A 48 -17.46 0.96 2.75
CA GLY A 48 -16.19 1.56 2.37
C GLY A 48 -16.19 3.09 2.28
N GLN A 49 -17.33 3.78 2.35
CA GLN A 49 -17.43 5.25 2.44
C GLN A 49 -16.34 6.01 1.66
N GLY A 50 -16.28 5.82 0.35
CA GLY A 50 -15.27 6.44 -0.53
C GLY A 50 -13.94 5.68 -0.64
N SER A 51 -13.50 4.93 0.37
CA SER A 51 -12.30 4.09 0.26
C SER A 51 -12.42 2.97 -0.79
N TYR A 52 -13.63 2.51 -1.07
CA TYR A 52 -13.90 1.57 -2.17
C TYR A 52 -13.42 2.10 -3.52
N THR A 53 -13.48 3.42 -3.74
CA THR A 53 -13.13 4.02 -5.03
C THR A 53 -11.65 3.93 -5.36
N TRP A 54 -10.80 3.62 -4.37
CA TRP A 54 -9.35 3.51 -4.51
C TRP A 54 -8.91 2.12 -4.98
N PHE A 55 -9.79 1.12 -4.89
CA PHE A 55 -9.48 -0.23 -5.36
C PHE A 55 -9.49 -0.29 -6.89
N PRO A 56 -8.73 -1.22 -7.50
CA PRO A 56 -8.81 -1.48 -8.94
C PRO A 56 -10.11 -2.19 -9.32
N VAL A 57 -10.58 -1.94 -10.55
CA VAL A 57 -11.74 -2.63 -11.13
C VAL A 57 -11.56 -4.14 -11.30
N PHE A 58 -10.32 -4.63 -11.35
CA PHE A 58 -10.03 -6.08 -11.45
C PHE A 58 -10.08 -6.81 -10.11
N LEU A 59 -10.29 -6.12 -8.97
CA LEU A 59 -10.35 -6.80 -7.68
C LEU A 59 -11.49 -7.84 -7.71
N PRO A 60 -11.22 -9.13 -7.47
CA PRO A 60 -12.26 -10.14 -7.58
C PRO A 60 -13.39 -9.92 -6.58
N ALA A 61 -14.64 -10.07 -7.02
CA ALA A 61 -15.81 -9.95 -6.14
C ALA A 61 -15.85 -11.02 -5.04
N SER A 62 -15.13 -12.13 -5.21
CA SER A 62 -14.95 -13.18 -4.19
C SER A 62 -13.85 -12.85 -3.16
N ALA A 63 -13.21 -11.69 -3.26
CA ALA A 63 -12.18 -11.27 -2.30
C ALA A 63 -12.77 -11.16 -0.88
N ARG A 64 -12.03 -11.74 0.06
CA ARG A 64 -12.36 -11.77 1.50
C ARG A 64 -11.18 -11.33 2.34
N GLN A 65 -11.44 -11.02 3.61
CA GLN A 65 -10.43 -10.57 4.57
C GLN A 65 -9.60 -9.40 4.01
N ILE A 66 -10.30 -8.43 3.45
CA ILE A 66 -9.68 -7.28 2.78
C ILE A 66 -9.19 -6.33 3.86
N VAL A 67 -7.90 -6.02 3.83
CA VAL A 67 -7.26 -5.01 4.68
C VAL A 67 -6.80 -3.90 3.77
N LEU A 68 -7.27 -2.69 4.02
CA LEU A 68 -6.89 -1.48 3.32
C LEU A 68 -6.06 -0.61 4.26
N TYR A 69 -4.98 -0.04 3.73
CA TYR A 69 -4.30 1.07 4.35
C TYR A 69 -4.21 2.23 3.35
N THR A 70 -4.59 3.41 3.80
CA THR A 70 -4.51 4.63 3.00
C THR A 70 -3.86 5.75 3.79
N ARG A 71 -3.00 6.50 3.12
CA ARG A 71 -2.43 7.75 3.62
C ARG A 71 -2.72 8.85 2.61
N VAL A 72 -3.67 9.72 2.95
CA VAL A 72 -4.30 10.67 2.02
C VAL A 72 -3.35 11.80 1.62
N ASP A 73 -2.54 12.28 2.56
CA ASP A 73 -1.52 13.33 2.38
C ASP A 73 -0.46 12.93 1.34
N THR A 74 -0.05 11.66 1.33
CA THR A 74 0.92 11.15 0.34
C THR A 74 0.27 10.45 -0.85
N ASN A 75 -1.07 10.43 -0.93
CA ASN A 75 -1.83 9.63 -1.90
C ASN A 75 -1.32 8.17 -1.99
N TYR A 76 -0.98 7.59 -0.84
CA TYR A 76 -0.42 6.26 -0.75
C TYR A 76 -1.50 5.25 -0.36
N PHE A 77 -1.47 4.09 -1.03
CA PHE A 77 -2.46 3.04 -0.93
C PHE A 77 -1.79 1.68 -0.97
N HIS A 78 -2.13 0.82 -0.01
CA HIS A 78 -1.91 -0.61 -0.15
C HIS A 78 -3.10 -1.41 0.40
N ALA A 79 -3.28 -2.62 -0.11
CA ALA A 79 -4.32 -3.51 0.35
C ALA A 79 -3.88 -4.97 0.33
N GLY A 80 -4.35 -5.76 1.28
CA GLY A 80 -4.22 -7.22 1.27
C GLY A 80 -5.58 -7.89 1.23
N PHE A 81 -5.71 -8.99 0.49
CA PHE A 81 -6.96 -9.72 0.35
C PHE A 81 -6.70 -11.22 0.15
N SER A 82 -7.70 -12.04 0.44
CA SER A 82 -7.63 -13.48 0.28
C SER A 82 -8.63 -13.95 -0.77
N LEU A 83 -8.27 -14.96 -1.56
CA LEU A 83 -9.12 -15.64 -2.54
C LEU A 83 -9.25 -17.13 -2.16
N ASP A 84 -10.31 -17.78 -2.63
CA ASP A 84 -10.38 -19.24 -2.65
C ASP A 84 -9.58 -19.82 -3.83
N ALA A 85 -9.38 -21.14 -3.85
CA ALA A 85 -8.54 -21.79 -4.85
C ALA A 85 -9.00 -21.55 -6.30
N LYS A 86 -10.31 -21.48 -6.56
CA LYS A 86 -10.86 -21.26 -7.90
C LYS A 86 -10.62 -19.81 -8.33
N ALA A 87 -11.02 -18.86 -7.49
CA ALA A 87 -10.84 -17.44 -7.75
C ALA A 87 -9.36 -17.05 -7.85
N MET A 88 -8.50 -17.69 -7.06
CA MET A 88 -7.04 -17.56 -7.12
C MET A 88 -6.50 -17.98 -8.48
N ALA A 89 -6.88 -19.16 -8.97
CA ALA A 89 -6.44 -19.65 -10.28
C ALA A 89 -6.92 -18.73 -11.41
N ASP A 90 -8.18 -18.28 -11.35
CA ASP A 90 -8.75 -17.36 -12.32
C ASP A 90 -8.02 -16.01 -12.28
N PHE A 91 -7.72 -15.47 -11.09
CA PHE A 91 -7.03 -14.20 -10.93
C PHE A 91 -5.58 -14.25 -11.43
N ASP A 92 -4.83 -15.30 -11.09
CA ASP A 92 -3.43 -15.47 -11.50
C ASP A 92 -3.27 -15.45 -13.04
N VAL A 93 -4.24 -15.99 -13.79
CA VAL A 93 -4.21 -15.99 -15.27
C VAL A 93 -4.31 -14.58 -15.87
N HIS A 94 -4.90 -13.63 -15.16
CA HIS A 94 -5.05 -12.25 -15.63
C HIS A 94 -3.81 -11.40 -15.32
N LEU A 95 -2.89 -11.89 -14.48
CA LEU A 95 -1.66 -11.20 -14.11
C LEU A 95 -0.52 -11.55 -15.10
N LYS A 96 -0.42 -10.76 -16.17
CA LYS A 96 0.44 -11.07 -17.33
C LYS A 96 1.85 -10.51 -17.22
N THR A 97 2.00 -9.33 -16.64
CA THR A 97 3.29 -8.62 -16.57
C THR A 97 3.93 -8.89 -15.22
N GLY A 98 5.11 -9.53 -15.20
CA GLY A 98 5.85 -9.75 -13.97
C GLY A 98 6.35 -8.45 -13.34
N ALA A 99 6.62 -8.48 -12.04
CA ALA A 99 7.32 -7.41 -11.35
C ALA A 99 8.85 -7.56 -11.52
N SER A 100 9.56 -6.45 -11.66
CA SER A 100 11.03 -6.45 -11.63
C SER A 100 11.56 -6.89 -10.26
N ALA A 101 12.87 -7.12 -10.15
CA ALA A 101 13.52 -7.42 -8.87
C ALA A 101 13.29 -6.29 -7.83
N GLU A 102 13.33 -5.03 -8.28
CA GLU A 102 13.01 -3.86 -7.47
C GLU A 102 11.55 -3.85 -7.02
N GLY A 103 10.61 -4.19 -7.90
CA GLY A 103 9.19 -4.32 -7.57
C GLY A 103 8.99 -5.39 -6.50
N LEU A 104 9.52 -6.60 -6.71
CA LEU A 104 9.43 -7.67 -5.73
C LEU A 104 10.06 -7.29 -4.39
N ARG A 105 11.20 -6.59 -4.39
CA ARG A 105 11.83 -6.08 -3.16
C ARG A 105 10.93 -5.10 -2.42
N LEU A 106 10.30 -4.16 -3.13
CA LEU A 106 9.39 -3.18 -2.53
C LEU A 106 8.22 -3.86 -1.80
N LEU A 107 7.62 -4.89 -2.40
CA LEU A 107 6.56 -5.65 -1.74
C LEU A 107 7.06 -6.39 -0.49
N ARG A 108 8.26 -6.97 -0.56
CA ARG A 108 8.86 -7.72 0.56
C ARG A 108 9.25 -6.86 1.75
N GLU A 109 9.51 -5.58 1.54
CA GLU A 109 9.72 -4.61 2.63
C GLU A 109 8.46 -4.45 3.49
N GLN A 110 7.27 -4.58 2.89
CA GLN A 110 5.98 -4.48 3.58
C GLN A 110 5.43 -5.85 4.00
N GLN A 111 5.52 -6.84 3.12
CA GLN A 111 5.02 -8.20 3.32
C GLN A 111 6.11 -9.22 2.95
N ARG A 112 6.85 -9.71 3.96
CA ARG A 112 8.02 -10.59 3.75
C ARG A 112 7.70 -11.92 3.04
N GLY A 113 6.46 -12.40 3.12
CA GLY A 113 6.02 -13.67 2.53
C GLY A 113 5.80 -13.67 1.03
N ILE A 114 5.91 -12.50 0.36
CA ILE A 114 5.67 -12.41 -1.09
C ILE A 114 6.72 -13.19 -1.87
N GLY A 115 6.28 -14.23 -2.58
CA GLY A 115 7.12 -15.06 -3.42
C GLY A 115 7.14 -14.62 -4.89
N ARG A 116 5.96 -14.25 -5.40
CA ARG A 116 5.74 -13.83 -6.79
C ARG A 116 5.00 -12.50 -6.83
N ALA A 117 5.28 -11.71 -7.86
CA ALA A 117 4.67 -10.41 -8.03
C ALA A 117 4.49 -10.02 -9.49
N TRP A 118 3.51 -9.16 -9.73
CA TRP A 118 3.08 -8.70 -11.03
C TRP A 118 2.78 -7.21 -11.03
N CYS A 119 2.88 -6.61 -12.20
CA CYS A 119 2.32 -5.30 -12.47
C CYS A 119 0.96 -5.43 -13.16
N ALA A 120 0.01 -4.59 -12.76
CA ALA A 120 -1.26 -4.47 -13.45
C ALA A 120 -1.65 -2.99 -13.53
N ARG A 121 -2.11 -2.56 -14.71
CA ARG A 121 -2.70 -1.24 -14.90
C ARG A 121 -4.21 -1.38 -14.93
N ALA A 122 -4.91 -0.58 -14.13
CA ALA A 122 -6.36 -0.56 -14.14
C ALA A 122 -6.92 0.78 -13.69
N GLN A 123 -8.17 1.02 -14.09
CA GLN A 123 -8.95 2.08 -13.50
C GLN A 123 -9.27 1.77 -12.05
N SER A 124 -9.31 2.82 -11.25
CA SER A 124 -9.87 2.75 -9.91
C SER A 124 -11.40 2.61 -9.97
N GLN A 125 -12.03 2.02 -8.97
CA GLN A 125 -13.49 1.82 -8.90
C GLN A 125 -14.26 3.15 -8.90
N GLY A 126 -13.62 4.25 -8.47
CA GLY A 126 -14.20 5.59 -8.58
C GLY A 126 -14.23 6.16 -10.00
N GLY A 127 -13.52 5.52 -10.94
CA GLY A 127 -13.27 6.06 -12.27
C GLY A 127 -12.31 7.25 -12.25
N GLY A 128 -12.06 7.79 -13.44
CA GLY A 128 -11.32 9.05 -13.62
C GLY A 128 -9.79 8.93 -13.56
N SER A 129 -9.24 7.88 -12.95
CA SER A 129 -7.79 7.63 -12.93
C SER A 129 -7.43 6.21 -13.32
N ASP A 130 -6.39 6.09 -14.14
CA ASP A 130 -5.64 4.85 -14.31
C ASP A 130 -4.55 4.80 -13.25
N THR A 131 -4.36 3.63 -12.64
CA THR A 131 -3.31 3.39 -11.66
C THR A 131 -2.50 2.18 -12.05
N LEU A 132 -1.18 2.28 -11.89
CA LEU A 132 -0.27 1.15 -11.95
C LEU A 132 -0.19 0.54 -10.55
N TYR A 133 -0.55 -0.73 -10.46
CA TYR A 133 -0.50 -1.51 -9.24
C TYR A 133 0.63 -2.52 -9.33
N LEU A 134 1.25 -2.77 -8.19
CA LEU A 134 2.16 -3.86 -7.96
C LEU A 134 1.47 -4.85 -7.02
N ILE A 135 1.33 -6.10 -7.46
CA ILE A 135 0.52 -7.12 -6.81
C ILE A 135 1.44 -8.30 -6.48
N GLY A 136 1.57 -8.63 -5.20
CA GLY A 136 2.29 -9.79 -4.72
C GLY A 136 1.35 -10.90 -4.27
N LYS A 137 1.75 -12.14 -4.48
CA LYS A 137 1.16 -13.34 -3.88
C LYS A 137 2.05 -13.83 -2.75
N ASP A 138 1.45 -14.07 -1.59
CA ASP A 138 2.13 -14.64 -0.43
C ASP A 138 2.29 -16.15 -0.63
N ASP A 139 3.52 -16.65 -0.56
CA ASP A 139 3.79 -18.09 -0.70
C ASP A 139 3.62 -18.82 0.65
N ALA A 140 3.59 -18.09 1.78
CA ALA A 140 3.39 -18.67 3.11
C ALA A 140 1.91 -18.86 3.46
N VAL A 141 1.00 -18.14 2.78
CA VAL A 141 -0.45 -18.21 3.03
C VAL A 141 -1.19 -18.37 1.72
N ASP A 142 -1.78 -19.55 1.50
CA ASP A 142 -2.48 -19.86 0.26
C ASP A 142 -3.64 -18.89 -0.01
N GLY A 143 -3.75 -18.47 -1.27
CA GLY A 143 -4.74 -17.51 -1.73
C GLY A 143 -4.57 -16.08 -1.19
N ARG A 144 -3.49 -15.72 -0.49
CA ARG A 144 -3.28 -14.35 0.02
C ARG A 144 -2.52 -13.49 -0.98
N TYR A 145 -3.04 -12.29 -1.20
CA TYR A 145 -2.46 -11.28 -2.07
C TYR A 145 -2.25 -9.98 -1.31
N PHE A 146 -1.27 -9.21 -1.76
CA PHE A 146 -0.97 -7.87 -1.32
C PHE A 146 -0.78 -6.98 -2.54
N MET A 147 -1.30 -5.76 -2.53
CA MET A 147 -1.13 -4.82 -3.64
C MET A 147 -0.83 -3.42 -3.15
N VAL A 148 -0.04 -2.69 -3.91
CA VAL A 148 0.31 -1.29 -3.67
C VAL A 148 0.08 -0.48 -4.94
N GLY A 149 -0.48 0.71 -4.79
CA GLY A 149 -0.57 1.69 -5.88
C GLY A 149 0.78 2.39 -6.06
N LEU A 150 1.39 2.29 -7.24
CA LEU A 150 2.69 2.89 -7.53
C LEU A 150 2.58 4.31 -8.07
N ALA A 151 1.66 4.52 -9.01
CA ALA A 151 1.44 5.79 -9.68
C ALA A 151 0.04 5.83 -10.28
N SER A 152 -0.60 7.00 -10.22
CA SER A 152 -1.92 7.24 -10.80
C SER A 152 -1.87 8.44 -11.74
N ALA A 153 -2.68 8.43 -12.79
CA ALA A 153 -2.86 9.54 -13.71
C ALA A 153 -4.31 9.58 -14.20
N PRO A 154 -4.83 10.75 -14.62
CA PRO A 154 -6.14 10.81 -15.26
C PRO A 154 -6.21 9.86 -16.46
N ALA A 155 -7.36 9.22 -16.66
CA ALA A 155 -7.54 8.29 -17.78
C ALA A 155 -7.25 9.00 -19.12
N GLY A 156 -6.42 8.36 -19.96
CA GLY A 156 -6.01 8.90 -21.27
C GLY A 156 -4.96 10.02 -21.25
N ALA A 157 -4.49 10.46 -20.08
CA ALA A 157 -3.44 11.46 -19.97
C ALA A 157 -2.03 10.88 -20.24
N ASP A 158 -1.11 11.73 -20.70
CA ASP A 158 0.31 11.40 -20.63
C ASP A 158 0.74 11.32 -19.16
N ALA A 159 1.37 10.21 -18.79
CA ALA A 159 1.61 9.85 -17.39
C ALA A 159 3.10 9.54 -17.19
N PRO A 160 3.99 10.56 -17.20
CA PRO A 160 5.44 10.35 -17.09
C PRO A 160 5.84 9.63 -15.79
N ALA A 161 5.18 9.95 -14.68
CA ALA A 161 5.39 9.25 -13.41
C ALA A 161 5.02 7.76 -13.49
N MET A 162 3.94 7.43 -14.21
CA MET A 162 3.53 6.04 -14.42
C MET A 162 4.49 5.30 -15.35
N LYS A 163 4.98 5.94 -16.42
CA LYS A 163 6.01 5.38 -17.31
C LYS A 163 7.31 5.11 -16.55
N GLN A 164 7.75 6.05 -15.71
CA GLN A 164 8.92 5.88 -14.85
C GLN A 164 8.73 4.75 -13.84
N ALA A 165 7.56 4.66 -13.20
CA ALA A 165 7.24 3.59 -12.28
C ALA A 165 7.22 2.22 -12.98
N ALA A 166 6.61 2.14 -14.17
CA ALA A 166 6.58 0.91 -14.95
C ALA A 166 7.99 0.44 -15.33
N GLY A 167 8.83 1.34 -15.86
CA GLY A 167 10.21 1.00 -16.23
C GLY A 167 11.11 0.60 -15.05
N ARG A 168 10.72 0.96 -13.82
CA ARG A 168 11.46 0.59 -12.61
C ARG A 168 10.95 -0.70 -11.96
N TYR A 169 9.63 -0.89 -11.91
CA TYR A 169 9.00 -1.90 -11.07
C TYR A 169 8.36 -3.05 -11.84
N CYS A 170 8.22 -2.94 -13.15
CA CYS A 170 7.62 -3.96 -14.00
C CYS A 170 8.67 -4.57 -14.92
N GLU A 171 8.54 -5.85 -15.20
CA GLU A 171 9.30 -6.48 -16.27
C GLU A 171 8.82 -5.91 -17.61
N SER A 172 9.75 -5.70 -18.53
CA SER A 172 9.42 -5.47 -19.93
C SER A 172 8.59 -6.65 -20.42
N GLU A 173 7.47 -6.39 -21.12
CA GLU A 173 6.70 -7.49 -21.69
C GLU A 173 7.63 -8.39 -22.53
N PRO A 174 7.55 -9.72 -22.38
CA PRO A 174 8.35 -10.63 -23.21
C PRO A 174 7.89 -10.49 -24.66
N GLY A 175 8.61 -9.70 -25.46
CA GLY A 175 8.39 -9.57 -26.91
C GLY A 175 8.30 -8.16 -27.50
N ALA A 176 8.76 -7.11 -26.81
CA ALA A 176 8.98 -5.79 -27.42
C ALA A 176 10.30 -5.73 -28.20
#